data_AF-A0A1F7CRI8-F1
#
_entry.id   AF-A0A1F7CRI8-F1
#
_cell.length_a   1.000
_cell.length_b   1.000
_cell.length_c   1.000
_cell.angle_alpha   90.00
_cell.angle_beta   90.00
_cell.angle_gamma   90.00
#
_symmetry.space_group_name_H-M   'P 1'
#
loop_
_entity.id
_entity.type
_entity.pdbx_description
1 polymer ?
#
loop_
_entity_poly.entity_id
_entity_poly.type
_entity_poly.pdbx_seq_one_letter_code
_entity_poly.pdbx_strand_id
1 'polypeptide(L)'
;MRATSEWGEFFPLQDSVFAYNHSMAQRYFPLTKEQAKQKGLPWYDEQSDGIAESDIPDGFPAADVSLQLRSTLSGRVFSVTAQEMRRYRKLGVPLPRMTYDERMEKRAEKLGGIVLFDRTCAKTGKPMQTTIPPDSPWIVWEKDTYETHFSS
;
A
#
# COMPACT_ATOMS: atom_id res chain seq x y z
N MET A 1 -9.51 -2.64 -34.08
CA MET A 1 -10.16 -3.35 -32.96
C MET A 1 -11.14 -4.44 -33.41
N ARG A 2 -12.26 -4.22 -34.12
CA ARG A 2 -13.10 -5.36 -34.60
C ARG A 2 -12.46 -6.16 -35.74
N ALA A 3 -11.85 -5.48 -36.72
CA ALA A 3 -11.15 -6.13 -37.84
C ALA A 3 -9.88 -6.88 -37.40
N THR A 4 -9.29 -6.49 -36.28
CA THR A 4 -8.09 -7.10 -35.66
C THR A 4 -8.43 -8.11 -34.56
N SER A 5 -9.72 -8.39 -34.30
CA SER A 5 -10.22 -9.24 -33.20
C SER A 5 -9.81 -8.81 -31.78
N GLU A 6 -9.35 -7.57 -31.59
CA GLU A 6 -8.98 -7.00 -30.28
C GLU A 6 -10.19 -6.39 -29.55
N TRP A 7 -11.35 -6.31 -30.21
CA TRP A 7 -12.55 -5.71 -29.64
C TRP A 7 -13.15 -6.61 -28.55
N GLY A 8 -13.04 -6.18 -27.30
CA GLY A 8 -13.51 -6.93 -26.12
C GLY A 8 -12.39 -7.53 -25.28
N GLU A 9 -11.15 -7.53 -25.79
CA GLU A 9 -9.97 -7.89 -25.03
C GLU A 9 -9.47 -6.74 -24.15
N PHE A 10 -8.72 -7.07 -23.10
CA PHE A 10 -8.03 -6.07 -22.29
C PHE A 10 -6.91 -5.42 -23.09
N PHE A 11 -6.62 -4.14 -22.78
CA PHE A 11 -5.46 -3.47 -23.35
C PHE A 11 -4.16 -4.22 -23.00
N PRO A 12 -3.20 -4.31 -23.93
CA PRO A 12 -1.89 -4.87 -23.66
C PRO A 12 -1.24 -4.17 -22.45
N LEU A 13 -0.69 -4.95 -21.52
CA LEU A 13 -0.06 -4.40 -20.30
C LEU A 13 1.13 -3.48 -20.58
N GLN A 14 1.80 -3.68 -21.72
CA GLN A 14 2.89 -2.84 -22.21
C GLN A 14 2.46 -1.39 -22.48
N ASP A 15 1.18 -1.18 -22.82
CA ASP A 15 0.61 0.13 -23.13
C ASP A 15 -0.02 0.79 -21.90
N SER A 16 0.25 0.25 -20.70
CA SER A 16 -0.22 0.83 -19.45
C SER A 16 0.36 2.23 -19.24
N VAL A 17 -0.52 3.18 -18.95
CA VAL A 17 -0.15 4.56 -18.58
C VAL A 17 0.59 4.60 -17.23
N PHE A 18 0.40 3.57 -16.40
CA PHE A 18 1.05 3.46 -15.10
C PHE A 18 2.20 2.46 -15.16
N ALA A 19 3.31 2.83 -14.52
CA ALA A 19 4.41 1.90 -14.32
C ALA A 19 4.02 0.75 -13.39
N TYR A 20 4.53 -0.44 -13.68
CA TYR A 20 4.18 -1.67 -12.98
C TYR A 20 4.41 -1.53 -11.48
N ASN A 21 5.55 -0.96 -11.07
CA ASN A 21 5.96 -0.81 -9.67
C ASN A 21 5.08 0.12 -8.82
N HIS A 22 4.30 1.02 -9.44
CA HIS A 22 3.32 1.87 -8.72
C HIS A 22 1.87 1.37 -8.88
N SER A 23 1.65 0.34 -9.69
CA SER A 23 0.33 -0.24 -9.89
C SER A 23 -0.04 -1.16 -8.73
N MET A 24 -1.34 -1.43 -8.56
CA MET A 24 -1.82 -2.46 -7.63
C MET A 24 -1.30 -3.86 -8.00
N ALA A 25 -0.89 -4.10 -9.26
CA ALA A 25 -0.34 -5.38 -9.67
C ALA A 25 0.97 -5.69 -8.93
N GLN A 26 1.84 -4.69 -8.71
CA GLN A 26 3.07 -4.90 -7.93
C GLN A 26 2.80 -5.32 -6.50
N ARG A 27 1.69 -4.86 -5.89
CA ARG A 27 1.32 -5.22 -4.52
C ARG A 27 0.96 -6.70 -4.39
N TYR A 28 0.21 -7.24 -5.36
CA TYR A 28 -0.29 -8.63 -5.30
C TYR A 28 0.60 -9.63 -6.03
N PHE A 29 1.29 -9.18 -7.08
CA PHE A 29 2.16 -9.97 -7.94
C PHE A 29 3.50 -9.24 -8.08
N PRO A 30 4.30 -9.14 -7.01
CA PRO A 30 5.53 -8.38 -7.04
C PRO A 30 6.50 -8.94 -8.07
N LEU A 31 6.96 -8.08 -8.99
CA LEU A 31 8.02 -8.40 -9.93
C LEU A 31 9.27 -7.59 -9.59
N THR A 32 10.43 -8.16 -9.90
CA THR A 32 11.68 -7.39 -9.93
C THR A 32 11.72 -6.51 -11.18
N LYS A 33 12.54 -5.46 -11.15
CA LYS A 33 12.77 -4.59 -12.31
C LYS A 33 13.21 -5.39 -13.55
N GLU A 34 14.04 -6.41 -13.36
CA GLU A 34 14.53 -7.27 -14.44
C GLU A 34 13.39 -8.12 -15.03
N GLN A 35 12.57 -8.73 -14.17
CA GLN A 35 11.41 -9.51 -14.60
C GLN A 35 10.36 -8.65 -15.32
N ALA A 36 10.11 -7.44 -14.84
CA ALA A 36 9.20 -6.49 -15.48
C ALA A 36 9.71 -6.11 -16.88
N LYS A 37 11.01 -5.80 -17.00
CA LYS A 37 11.64 -5.47 -18.29
C LYS A 37 11.59 -6.64 -19.28
N GLN A 38 11.86 -7.88 -18.84
CA GLN A 38 11.74 -9.07 -19.69
C GLN A 38 10.31 -9.25 -20.24
N LYS A 39 9.30 -8.85 -19.46
CA LYS A 39 7.89 -8.90 -19.85
C LYS A 39 7.41 -7.66 -20.62
N GLY A 40 8.30 -6.73 -20.95
CA GLY A 40 7.95 -5.49 -21.66
C GLY A 40 7.08 -4.53 -20.83
N LEU A 41 7.08 -4.65 -19.50
CA LEU A 41 6.24 -3.84 -18.62
C LEU A 41 6.95 -2.52 -18.27
N PRO A 42 6.22 -1.38 -18.29
CA PRO A 42 6.79 -0.09 -17.92
C PRO A 42 7.26 -0.11 -16.45
N TRP A 43 8.43 0.47 -16.18
CA TRP A 43 9.01 0.57 -14.84
C TRP A 43 9.42 2.01 -14.57
N TYR A 44 9.07 2.53 -13.41
CA TYR A 44 9.43 3.88 -12.99
C TYR A 44 10.64 3.85 -12.07
N ASP A 45 11.69 4.59 -12.44
CA ASP A 45 12.87 4.79 -11.62
C ASP A 45 12.74 6.09 -10.83
N GLU A 46 12.71 5.98 -9.50
CA GLU A 46 12.58 7.14 -8.62
C GLU A 46 13.90 7.94 -8.52
N GLN A 47 13.79 9.27 -8.47
CA GLN A 47 14.94 10.17 -8.27
C GLN A 47 15.32 10.25 -6.78
N SER A 48 16.63 10.33 -6.51
CA SER A 48 17.22 10.11 -5.19
C SER A 48 17.46 11.36 -4.35
N ASP A 49 17.20 12.56 -4.86
CA ASP A 49 17.60 13.79 -4.18
C ASP A 49 16.51 14.22 -3.20
N GLY A 50 16.73 13.96 -1.91
CA GLY A 50 15.79 14.27 -0.83
C GLY A 50 16.48 14.30 0.52
N ILE A 51 15.90 15.03 1.47
CA ILE A 51 16.44 15.19 2.83
C ILE A 51 16.33 13.85 3.56
N ALA A 52 17.41 13.43 4.23
CA ALA A 52 17.45 12.19 4.99
C ALA A 52 16.57 12.26 6.25
N GLU A 53 16.13 11.10 6.73
CA GLU A 53 15.26 11.00 7.91
C GLU A 53 15.84 11.67 9.17
N SER A 54 17.17 11.60 9.34
CA SER A 54 17.88 12.17 10.49
C SER A 54 17.65 13.67 10.65
N ASP A 55 17.34 14.35 9.56
CA ASP A 55 17.23 15.80 9.50
C ASP A 55 15.77 16.25 9.49
N ILE A 56 14.81 15.31 9.60
CA ILE A 56 13.39 15.63 9.71
C ILE A 56 13.16 16.20 11.12
N PRO A 57 12.80 17.48 11.26
CA PRO A 57 12.53 18.04 12.56
C PRO A 57 11.27 17.40 13.16
N ASP A 58 11.32 17.03 14.44
CA ASP A 58 10.12 16.56 15.16
C ASP A 58 9.07 17.68 15.31
N GLY A 59 9.52 18.95 15.26
CA GLY A 59 8.67 20.13 15.26
C GLY A 59 8.26 20.58 13.86
N PHE A 60 7.10 21.22 13.74
CA PHE A 60 6.70 21.82 12.47
C PHE A 60 7.55 23.07 12.19
N PRO A 61 8.15 23.21 10.99
CA PRO A 61 8.69 24.50 10.59
C PRO A 61 7.58 25.56 10.63
N ALA A 62 7.94 26.77 11.08
CA ALA A 62 7.01 27.89 11.18
C ALA A 62 6.47 28.34 9.80
N ALA A 63 7.26 28.11 8.74
CA ALA A 63 6.94 28.47 7.38
C ALA A 63 6.19 27.35 6.63
N ASP A 64 5.31 27.76 5.70
CA ASP A 64 4.58 26.86 4.80
C ASP A 64 5.47 26.49 3.61
N VAL A 65 6.44 25.61 3.85
CA VAL A 65 7.42 25.17 2.84
C VAL A 65 7.08 23.75 2.39
N SER A 66 7.25 23.48 1.10
CA SER A 66 7.21 22.11 0.58
C SER A 66 8.55 21.42 0.86
N LEU A 67 8.51 20.28 1.54
CA LEU A 67 9.70 19.51 1.92
C LEU A 67 9.76 18.23 1.11
N GLN A 68 10.96 17.84 0.66
CA GLN A 68 11.22 16.52 0.09
C GLN A 68 11.91 15.65 1.13
N LEU A 69 11.21 14.60 1.56
CA LEU A 69 11.65 13.69 2.61
C LEU A 69 11.99 12.34 2.01
N ARG A 70 13.01 11.68 2.56
CA ARG A 70 13.37 10.31 2.19
C ARG A 70 12.79 9.32 3.18
N SER A 71 12.15 8.25 2.67
CA SER A 71 11.65 7.16 3.51
C SER A 71 12.77 6.30 4.08
N THR A 72 12.55 5.83 5.29
CA THR A 72 13.45 4.97 6.06
C THR A 72 13.52 3.54 5.52
N LEU A 73 12.42 3.04 4.96
CA LEU A 73 12.29 1.63 4.59
C LEU A 73 12.79 1.37 3.17
N SER A 74 12.32 2.16 2.22
CA SER A 74 12.63 1.98 0.81
C SER A 74 13.66 2.97 0.25
N GLY A 75 14.03 4.01 1.01
CA GLY A 75 14.88 5.09 0.52
C GLY A 75 14.20 6.00 -0.52
N ARG A 76 12.90 5.81 -0.75
CA ARG A 76 12.09 6.57 -1.71
C ARG A 76 11.87 7.99 -1.25
N VAL A 77 11.94 8.94 -2.18
CA VAL A 77 11.73 10.36 -1.89
C VAL A 77 10.26 10.70 -2.11
N PHE A 78 9.66 11.41 -1.16
CA PHE A 78 8.29 11.90 -1.28
C PHE A 78 8.23 13.37 -0.84
N SER A 79 7.35 14.13 -1.48
CA SER A 79 7.13 15.52 -1.14
C SER A 79 5.98 15.65 -0.15
N VAL A 80 6.14 16.55 0.82
CA VAL A 80 5.07 17.05 1.67
C VAL A 80 4.81 18.48 1.24
N THR A 81 3.61 18.73 0.75
CA THR A 81 3.18 20.04 0.26
C THR A 81 2.88 21.00 1.42
N ALA A 82 2.93 22.30 1.16
CA ALA A 82 2.53 23.32 2.13
C ALA A 82 1.11 23.11 2.71
N GLN A 83 0.18 22.59 1.92
CA GLN A 83 -1.19 22.29 2.39
C GLN A 83 -1.21 21.12 3.38
N GLU A 84 -0.47 20.06 3.07
CA GLU A 84 -0.31 18.92 3.99
C GLU A 84 0.36 19.37 5.29
N MET A 85 1.40 20.21 5.21
CA MET A 85 2.05 20.80 6.40
C MET A 85 1.06 21.53 7.31
N ARG A 86 0.18 22.37 6.75
CA ARG A 86 -0.89 23.03 7.51
C ARG A 86 -1.85 22.02 8.15
N ARG A 87 -2.17 20.94 7.44
CA ARG A 87 -3.04 19.87 7.94
C ARG A 87 -2.41 19.14 9.13
N TYR A 88 -1.13 18.77 9.02
CA TYR A 88 -0.36 18.13 10.10
C TYR A 88 -0.29 19.03 11.34
N ARG A 89 -0.02 20.33 11.15
CA ARG A 89 -0.01 21.32 12.23
C ARG A 89 -1.37 21.42 12.95
N LYS A 90 -2.48 21.48 12.20
CA LYS A 90 -3.83 21.53 12.78
C LYS A 90 -4.20 20.26 13.55
N LEU A 91 -3.69 19.11 13.11
CA LEU A 91 -3.93 17.82 13.77
C LEU A 91 -3.01 17.57 14.96
N GLY A 92 -1.91 18.32 15.10
CA GLY A 92 -0.90 18.08 16.13
C GLY A 92 -0.18 16.74 15.96
N VAL A 93 -0.08 16.23 14.73
CA VAL A 93 0.54 14.93 14.43
C VAL A 93 1.85 15.10 13.69
N PRO A 94 2.90 14.33 14.04
CA PRO A 94 4.24 14.49 13.47
C PRO A 94 4.23 14.25 11.96
N LEU A 95 5.27 14.78 11.29
CA LEU A 95 5.46 14.53 9.87
C LEU A 95 5.67 13.04 9.59
N PRO A 96 5.18 12.55 8.44
CA PRO A 96 5.36 11.16 8.07
C PRO A 96 6.84 10.85 7.85
N ARG A 97 7.30 9.70 8.37
CA ARG A 97 8.65 9.14 8.12
C ARG A 97 8.66 8.13 6.97
N MET A 98 7.49 7.65 6.58
CA MET A 98 7.26 6.67 5.52
C MET A 98 6.53 7.31 4.35
N THR A 99 6.69 6.78 3.13
CA THR A 99 5.92 7.25 1.97
C THR A 99 4.44 6.91 2.09
N TYR A 100 3.59 7.52 1.26
CA TYR A 100 2.18 7.15 1.19
C TYR A 100 1.99 5.67 0.84
N ASP A 101 2.69 5.17 -0.17
CA ASP A 101 2.55 3.80 -0.66
C ASP A 101 2.90 2.77 0.41
N GLU A 102 4.01 2.98 1.14
CA GLU A 102 4.42 2.07 2.22
C GLU A 102 3.43 2.07 3.38
N ARG A 103 2.84 3.23 3.71
CA ARG A 103 1.77 3.31 4.72
C ARG A 103 0.53 2.56 4.26
N MET A 104 0.22 2.63 2.96
CA MET A 104 -0.90 1.87 2.38
C MET A 104 -0.61 0.38 2.35
N GLU A 105 0.62 -0.05 2.09
CA GLU A 105 1.05 -1.46 2.14
C GLU A 105 0.94 -2.02 3.55
N LYS A 106 1.50 -1.36 4.56
CA LYS A 106 1.35 -1.76 5.97
C LYS A 106 -0.11 -1.82 6.41
N ARG A 107 -0.97 -0.97 5.85
CA ARG A 107 -2.41 -1.02 6.11
C ARG A 107 -3.05 -2.22 5.42
N ALA A 108 -2.69 -2.49 4.17
CA ALA A 108 -3.20 -3.64 3.42
C ALA A 108 -2.80 -4.97 4.09
N GLU A 109 -1.58 -5.08 4.60
CA GLU A 109 -1.12 -6.25 5.38
C GLU A 109 -2.02 -6.53 6.59
N LYS A 110 -2.52 -5.48 7.26
CA LYS A 110 -3.43 -5.61 8.40
C LYS A 110 -4.87 -5.95 8.02
N LEU A 111 -5.35 -5.39 6.90
CA LEU A 111 -6.72 -5.63 6.42
C LEU A 111 -6.87 -7.01 5.76
N GLY A 112 -5.76 -7.67 5.45
CA GLY A 112 -5.73 -8.94 4.75
C GLY A 112 -5.63 -8.76 3.23
N GLY A 113 -5.15 -9.80 2.56
CA GLY A 113 -4.92 -9.79 1.12
C GLY A 113 -6.08 -10.37 0.32
N ILE A 114 -5.84 -10.60 -0.97
CA ILE A 114 -6.75 -11.33 -1.85
C ILE A 114 -6.70 -12.86 -1.66
N VAL A 115 -5.70 -13.35 -0.93
CA VAL A 115 -5.53 -14.78 -0.66
C VAL A 115 -6.45 -15.17 0.50
N LEU A 116 -7.31 -16.16 0.24
CA LEU A 116 -8.15 -16.76 1.26
C LEU A 116 -7.45 -17.97 1.84
N PHE A 117 -7.48 -18.07 3.16
CA PHE A 117 -6.95 -19.18 3.94
C PHE A 117 -8.09 -19.90 4.62
N ASP A 118 -8.05 -21.23 4.59
CA ASP A 118 -8.94 -22.07 5.37
C ASP A 118 -8.51 -22.01 6.84
N ARG A 119 -9.40 -21.53 7.70
CA ARG A 119 -9.22 -21.42 9.15
C ARG A 119 -10.45 -21.96 9.87
N THR A 120 -10.33 -22.18 11.17
CA THR A 120 -11.48 -22.48 12.04
C THR A 120 -11.82 -21.27 12.89
N CYS A 121 -13.12 -21.04 13.10
CA CYS A 121 -13.59 -20.01 14.02
C CYS A 121 -13.09 -20.33 15.44
N ALA A 122 -12.41 -19.38 16.08
CA ALA A 122 -11.81 -19.62 17.40
C ALA A 122 -12.85 -19.95 18.49
N LYS A 123 -14.12 -19.55 18.31
CA LYS A 123 -15.19 -19.76 19.29
C LYS A 123 -16.06 -20.99 19.00
N THR A 124 -16.45 -21.22 17.75
CA THR A 124 -17.37 -22.30 17.37
C THR A 124 -16.67 -23.52 16.77
N GLY A 125 -15.39 -23.39 16.38
CA GLY A 125 -14.64 -24.45 15.71
C GLY A 125 -15.08 -24.75 14.28
N LYS A 126 -16.08 -24.03 13.75
CA LYS A 126 -16.55 -24.22 12.37
C LYS A 126 -15.48 -23.84 11.34
N PRO A 127 -15.36 -24.58 10.23
CA PRO A 127 -14.47 -24.19 9.13
C PRO A 127 -14.98 -22.90 8.49
N MET A 128 -14.06 -22.00 8.17
CA MET A 128 -14.34 -20.72 7.53
C MET A 128 -13.17 -20.29 6.64
N GLN A 129 -13.45 -19.44 5.67
CA GLN A 129 -12.42 -18.84 4.81
C GLN A 129 -12.19 -17.39 5.20
N THR A 130 -10.92 -17.01 5.37
CA THR A 130 -10.55 -15.66 5.81
C THR A 130 -9.34 -15.14 5.06
N THR A 131 -9.23 -13.82 4.92
CA THR A 131 -8.05 -13.15 4.33
C THR A 131 -6.85 -13.08 5.29
N ILE A 132 -7.03 -13.57 6.51
CA ILE A 132 -6.06 -13.50 7.60
C ILE A 132 -5.26 -14.81 7.64
N PRO A 133 -3.93 -14.78 7.49
CA PRO A 133 -3.12 -16.00 7.43
C PRO A 133 -3.16 -16.75 8.77
N PRO A 134 -3.07 -18.10 8.77
CA PRO A 134 -3.12 -18.94 9.98
C PRO A 134 -2.05 -18.59 11.02
N ASP A 135 -0.88 -18.14 10.56
CA ASP A 135 0.28 -17.75 11.38
C ASP A 135 0.12 -16.39 12.08
N SER A 136 -0.93 -15.63 11.76
CA SER A 136 -1.14 -14.33 12.41
C SER A 136 -1.58 -14.46 13.88
N PRO A 137 -1.22 -13.49 14.73
CA PRO A 137 -1.58 -13.50 16.15
C PRO A 137 -3.05 -13.15 16.43
N TRP A 138 -3.86 -12.93 15.39
CA TRP A 138 -5.24 -12.45 15.52
C TRP A 138 -6.21 -13.59 15.82
N ILE A 139 -7.11 -13.37 16.79
CA ILE A 139 -8.23 -14.26 17.05
C ILE A 139 -9.34 -13.94 16.06
N VAL A 140 -9.67 -14.90 15.19
CA VAL A 140 -10.65 -14.69 14.11
C VAL A 140 -11.94 -15.44 14.40
N TRP A 141 -13.06 -14.71 14.38
CA TRP A 141 -14.40 -15.23 14.61
C TRP A 141 -15.23 -15.15 13.33
N GLU A 142 -16.19 -16.06 13.20
CA GLU A 142 -17.24 -15.98 12.19
C GLU A 142 -18.13 -14.75 12.44
N LYS A 143 -18.55 -14.08 11.37
CA LYS A 143 -19.34 -12.84 11.42
C LYS A 143 -20.57 -12.96 12.34
N ASP A 144 -21.42 -13.95 12.12
CA ASP A 144 -22.67 -14.13 12.87
C ASP A 144 -22.40 -14.37 14.38
N THR A 145 -21.33 -15.11 14.67
CA THR A 145 -20.88 -15.40 16.04
C THR A 145 -20.34 -14.14 16.73
N TYR A 146 -19.62 -13.30 15.98
CA TYR A 146 -19.10 -12.02 16.46
C TYR A 146 -20.23 -11.04 16.76
N GLU A 147 -21.16 -10.86 15.83
CA GLU A 147 -22.31 -9.96 16.00
C GLU A 147 -23.12 -10.37 17.22
N THR A 148 -23.57 -11.63 17.32
CA THR A 148 -24.34 -12.12 18.47
C THR A 148 -23.66 -11.91 19.83
N HIS A 149 -22.32 -11.93 19.87
CA HIS A 149 -21.57 -11.80 21.12
C HIS A 149 -21.25 -10.36 21.52
N PHE A 150 -21.09 -9.45 20.56
CA PHE A 150 -20.64 -8.09 20.82
C PHE A 150 -21.68 -7.00 20.52
N SER A 151 -22.80 -7.31 19.87
CA SER A 151 -23.87 -6.34 19.61
C SER A 151 -24.87 -6.21 20.77
N SER A 152 -24.38 -6.24 22.02
CA SER A 152 -25.15 -5.85 23.22
C SER A 152 -24.96 -4.38 23.53
#